data_AF-A0A9D1ACL0-F1
#
_entry.id   AF-A0A9D1ACL0-F1
#
_cell.length_a   1.000
_cell.length_b   1.000
_cell.length_c   1.000
_cell.angle_alpha   90.00
_cell.angle_beta   90.00
_cell.angle_gamma   90.00
#
_symmetry.space_group_name_H-M   'P 1'
#
loop_
_entity.id
_entity.type
_entity.pdbx_description
1 polymer ?
#
loop_
_entity_poly.entity_id
_entity_poly.type
_entity_poly.pdbx_seq_one_letter_code
_entity_poly.pdbx_strand_id
1 'polypeptide(L)'
;MKQWQKVTFLLPNGKEIVAEVLPEVTGREVLNFLTERGFVEDIRGMCQLSLLSSTGEYMDEKKTLEEYGVRNGSRVRVIQEWIGGRADEILYGCPSAREVEGIVPSCMLDPVGGPEEIEL
;
A
#
# COMPACT_ATOMS: atom_id res chain seq x y z
N MET A 1 -5.62 -16.37 -23.65
CA MET A 1 -5.79 -16.81 -22.25
C MET A 1 -5.16 -15.73 -21.39
N LYS A 2 -5.87 -15.18 -20.42
CA LYS A 2 -5.29 -14.18 -19.51
C LYS A 2 -4.38 -14.91 -18.53
N GLN A 3 -3.19 -14.38 -18.31
CA GLN A 3 -2.19 -15.00 -17.45
C GLN A 3 -2.14 -14.26 -16.11
N TRP A 4 -2.37 -14.99 -15.04
CA TRP A 4 -2.20 -14.52 -13.67
C TRP A 4 -0.74 -14.13 -13.41
N GLN A 5 -0.54 -13.03 -12.69
CA GLN A 5 0.76 -12.51 -12.35
C GLN A 5 0.94 -12.54 -10.84
N LYS A 6 1.98 -13.22 -10.36
CA LYS A 6 2.34 -13.21 -8.94
C LYS A 6 3.04 -11.88 -8.62
N VAL A 7 2.43 -11.02 -7.83
CA VAL A 7 2.91 -9.68 -7.47
C VAL A 7 3.03 -9.59 -5.96
N THR A 8 4.10 -8.94 -5.48
CA THR A 8 4.30 -8.69 -4.05
C THR A 8 3.89 -7.26 -3.70
N PHE A 9 2.96 -7.11 -2.76
CA PHE A 9 2.54 -5.84 -2.19
C PHE A 9 3.22 -5.64 -0.84
N LEU A 10 4.05 -4.60 -0.74
CA LEU A 10 4.65 -4.17 0.53
C LEU A 10 3.70 -3.17 1.19
N LEU A 11 3.14 -3.53 2.34
CA LEU A 11 2.18 -2.73 3.08
C LEU A 11 2.87 -1.64 3.93
N PRO A 12 2.13 -0.59 4.37
CA PRO A 12 2.68 0.46 5.23
C PRO A 12 3.21 -0.05 6.58
N ASN A 13 2.66 -1.17 7.07
CA ASN A 13 3.09 -1.82 8.31
C ASN A 13 4.33 -2.72 8.14
N GLY A 14 4.98 -2.70 6.97
CA GLY A 14 6.16 -3.50 6.66
C GLY A 14 5.88 -4.94 6.25
N LYS A 15 4.63 -5.41 6.29
CA LYS A 15 4.27 -6.76 5.85
C LYS A 15 4.28 -6.87 4.33
N GLU A 16 4.61 -8.05 3.83
CA GLU A 16 4.50 -8.40 2.42
C GLU A 16 3.32 -9.34 2.18
N ILE A 17 2.50 -9.00 1.20
CA ILE A 17 1.46 -9.88 0.67
C ILE A 17 1.87 -10.28 -0.73
N VAL A 18 1.80 -11.57 -1.03
CA VAL A 18 2.00 -12.04 -2.39
C VAL A 18 0.66 -12.43 -2.95
N ALA A 19 0.26 -11.78 -4.04
CA ALA A 19 -1.01 -12.07 -4.66
C ALA A 19 -0.92 -12.34 -6.15
N GLU A 20 -1.75 -13.27 -6.60
CA GLU A 20 -1.96 -13.52 -8.02
C GLU A 20 -3.00 -12.53 -8.52
N VAL A 21 -2.60 -11.65 -9.44
CA VAL A 21 -3.44 -10.58 -9.99
C VAL A 21 -3.53 -10.72 -11.50
N LEU A 22 -4.67 -10.33 -12.07
CA LEU A 22 -4.79 -10.16 -13.52
C LEU A 22 -4.14 -8.84 -13.97
N PRO A 23 -3.54 -8.77 -15.18
CA PRO A 23 -2.86 -7.56 -15.68
C PRO A 23 -3.77 -6.33 -15.76
N GLU A 24 -5.07 -6.55 -16.03
CA GLU A 24 -6.07 -5.50 -16.15
C GLU A 24 -6.61 -4.96 -14.82
N VAL A 25 -6.21 -5.55 -13.68
CA VAL A 25 -6.60 -5.04 -12.36
C VAL A 25 -6.08 -3.61 -12.23
N THR A 26 -6.94 -2.72 -11.75
CA THR A 26 -6.60 -1.32 -11.54
C THR A 26 -5.99 -1.09 -10.16
N GLY A 27 -5.24 0.01 -10.00
CA GLY A 27 -4.72 0.39 -8.69
C GLY A 27 -5.82 0.54 -7.64
N ARG A 28 -7.01 1.02 -8.03
CA ARG A 28 -8.19 1.12 -7.16
C ARG A 28 -8.66 -0.24 -6.65
N GLU A 29 -8.76 -1.22 -7.55
CA GLU A 29 -9.24 -2.56 -7.19
C GLU A 29 -8.30 -3.24 -6.20
N VAL A 30 -6.98 -3.07 -6.37
CA VAL A 30 -5.99 -3.52 -5.38
C VAL A 30 -6.21 -2.86 -4.02
N LEU A 31 -6.33 -1.53 -3.97
CA LEU A 31 -6.52 -0.81 -2.71
C LEU A 31 -7.83 -1.20 -2.00
N ASN A 32 -8.91 -1.36 -2.76
CA ASN A 32 -10.19 -1.82 -2.23
C ASN A 32 -10.05 -3.22 -1.63
N PHE A 33 -9.45 -4.17 -2.35
CA PHE A 33 -9.25 -5.52 -1.83
C PHE A 33 -8.43 -5.54 -0.54
N LEU A 34 -7.32 -4.79 -0.51
CA LEU A 34 -6.46 -4.73 0.66
C LEU A 34 -7.19 -4.12 1.87
N THR A 35 -8.06 -3.15 1.63
CA THR A 35 -8.88 -2.51 2.67
C THR A 35 -10.00 -3.44 3.15
N GLU A 36 -10.75 -4.06 2.23
CA GLU A 36 -11.85 -4.98 2.54
C GLU A 36 -11.39 -6.22 3.32
N ARG A 37 -10.16 -6.69 3.04
CA ARG A 37 -9.53 -7.79 3.77
C ARG A 37 -8.87 -7.37 5.08
N GLY A 38 -8.82 -6.07 5.39
CA GLY A 38 -8.24 -5.54 6.62
C GLY A 38 -6.71 -5.57 6.65
N PHE A 39 -6.05 -5.62 5.49
CA PHE A 39 -4.59 -5.53 5.40
C PHE A 39 -4.08 -4.11 5.58
N VAL A 40 -4.89 -3.13 5.18
CA VAL A 40 -4.67 -1.70 5.41
C VAL A 40 -5.94 -1.12 6.01
N GLU A 41 -5.77 -0.28 7.03
CA GLU A 41 -6.88 0.45 7.64
C GLU A 41 -6.99 1.82 6.96
N ASP A 42 -8.16 2.12 6.39
CA ASP A 42 -8.53 3.49 6.08
C ASP A 42 -8.89 4.19 7.40
N ILE A 43 -7.99 5.04 7.88
CA ILE A 43 -8.19 5.85 9.08
C ILE A 43 -9.16 6.99 8.73
N ARG A 44 -10.45 6.66 8.60
CA ARG A 44 -11.61 7.58 8.57
C ARG A 44 -11.40 8.86 7.74
N GLY A 45 -10.80 8.76 6.54
CA GLY A 45 -10.58 9.93 5.67
C GLY A 45 -9.47 10.90 6.13
N MET A 46 -8.70 10.54 7.15
CA MET A 46 -7.48 11.26 7.57
C MET A 46 -6.27 10.84 6.75
N CYS A 47 -6.33 9.67 6.11
CA CYS A 47 -5.26 9.11 5.31
C CYS A 47 -5.74 8.78 3.88
N GLN A 48 -4.88 9.04 2.90
CA GLN A 48 -5.00 8.53 1.54
C GLN A 48 -4.16 7.27 1.43
N LEU A 49 -4.70 6.24 0.79
CA LEU A 49 -3.91 5.09 0.36
C LEU A 49 -3.51 5.29 -1.10
N SER A 50 -2.23 5.07 -1.39
CA SER A 50 -1.66 5.18 -2.73
C SER A 50 -0.79 3.97 -3.03
N LEU A 51 -0.67 3.59 -4.30
CA LEU A 51 0.26 2.57 -4.76
C LEU A 51 1.48 3.24 -5.41
N LEU A 52 2.66 2.71 -5.12
CA LEU A 52 3.91 3.06 -5.78
C LEU A 52 4.41 1.86 -6.57
N SER A 53 4.79 2.12 -7.82
CA SER A 53 5.46 1.15 -8.67
C SER A 53 6.83 0.77 -8.10
N SER A 54 7.45 -0.25 -8.69
CA SER A 54 8.84 -0.64 -8.36
C SER A 54 9.86 0.49 -8.59
N THR A 55 9.58 1.42 -9.49
CA THR A 55 10.41 2.60 -9.78
C THR A 55 10.17 3.76 -8.80
N GLY A 56 9.18 3.64 -7.90
CA GLY A 56 8.82 4.67 -6.93
C GLY A 56 7.84 5.71 -7.48
N GLU A 57 7.22 5.46 -8.64
CA GLU A 57 6.23 6.36 -9.23
C GLU A 57 4.84 6.08 -8.66
N TYR A 58 4.09 7.15 -8.36
CA TYR A 58 2.70 7.03 -7.93
C TYR A 58 1.85 6.43 -9.04
N MET A 59 1.11 5.39 -8.70
CA MET A 59 0.19 4.73 -9.61
C MET A 59 -1.18 5.41 -9.53
N ASP A 60 -1.68 5.83 -10.68
CA ASP A 60 -3.04 6.31 -10.85
C ASP A 60 -3.99 5.13 -10.63
N GLU A 61 -4.90 5.30 -9.68
CA GLU A 61 -5.90 4.31 -9.31
C GLU A 61 -6.75 3.80 -10.48
N LYS A 62 -6.91 4.60 -11.55
CA LYS A 62 -7.73 4.25 -12.72
C LYS A 62 -6.99 3.44 -13.77
N LYS A 63 -5.66 3.46 -13.72
CA LYS A 63 -4.83 2.70 -14.65
C LYS A 63 -4.64 1.29 -14.15
N THR A 64 -4.45 0.39 -15.11
CA THR A 64 -4.18 -1.01 -14.87
C THR A 64 -2.74 -1.23 -14.36
N LEU A 65 -2.52 -2.35 -13.67
CA LEU A 65 -1.20 -2.78 -13.26
C LEU A 65 -0.26 -2.97 -14.47
N GLU A 66 -0.78 -3.48 -15.59
CA GLU A 66 -0.02 -3.64 -16.83
C GLU A 66 0.49 -2.30 -17.40
N GLU A 67 -0.32 -1.23 -17.34
CA GLU A 67 0.07 0.11 -17.80
C GLU A 67 1.25 0.69 -16.99
N TYR A 68 1.45 0.21 -15.77
CA TYR A 68 2.60 0.53 -14.92
C TYR A 68 3.75 -0.48 -15.03
N GLY A 69 3.66 -1.41 -15.98
CA GLY A 69 4.68 -2.42 -16.21
C GLY A 69 4.79 -3.46 -15.08
N VAL A 70 3.76 -3.58 -14.24
CA VAL A 70 3.68 -4.63 -13.24
C VAL A 70 3.51 -5.97 -13.96
N ARG A 71 4.38 -6.91 -13.62
CA ARG A 71 4.48 -8.25 -14.21
C ARG A 71 4.72 -9.26 -13.11
N ASN A 72 4.73 -10.54 -13.47
CA ASN A 72 5.08 -11.61 -12.53
C ASN A 72 6.46 -11.34 -11.89
N GLY A 73 6.51 -11.39 -10.56
CA GLY A 73 7.69 -11.07 -9.74
C GLY A 73 7.85 -9.57 -9.39
N SER A 74 6.96 -8.69 -9.87
CA SER A 74 7.00 -7.28 -9.53
C SER A 74 6.69 -7.04 -8.05
N ARG A 75 7.24 -5.95 -7.53
CA ARG A 75 6.97 -5.43 -6.18
C ARG A 75 6.28 -4.08 -6.29
N VAL A 76 5.15 -3.94 -5.62
CA VAL A 76 4.36 -2.71 -5.51
C VAL A 76 4.36 -2.30 -4.05
N ARG A 77 4.53 -1.02 -3.75
CA ARG A 77 4.43 -0.53 -2.37
C ARG A 77 3.08 0.13 -2.17
N VAL A 78 2.42 -0.21 -1.09
CA VAL A 78 1.24 0.49 -0.60
C VAL A 78 1.73 1.50 0.40
N ILE A 79 1.36 2.76 0.22
CA ILE A 79 1.68 3.82 1.16
C ILE A 79 0.40 4.42 1.73
N GLN A 80 0.52 4.90 2.96
CA GLN A 80 -0.52 5.63 3.65
C GLN A 80 -0.02 7.04 3.91
N GLU A 81 -0.68 8.02 3.29
CA GLU A 81 -0.31 9.43 3.33
C GLU A 81 -1.34 10.19 4.14
N TRP A 82 -0.90 11.05 5.07
CA TRP A 82 -1.80 11.88 5.85
C TRP A 82 -2.31 13.06 5.03
N ILE A 83 -3.63 13.20 4.86
CA ILE A 83 -4.24 14.30 4.07
C ILE A 83 -4.76 15.44 4.94
N GLY A 84 -4.73 15.31 6.27
CA GLY A 84 -5.00 16.41 7.20
C GLY A 84 -6.35 16.33 7.90
N GLY A 85 -6.35 15.88 9.16
CA GLY A 85 -7.18 16.46 10.22
C GLY A 85 -6.40 17.59 10.92
N ARG A 86 -7.10 18.53 11.57
CA ARG A 86 -6.45 19.63 12.30
C ARG A 86 -5.43 19.09 13.32
N ALA A 87 -4.36 19.86 13.56
CA ALA A 87 -3.22 19.49 14.43
C ALA A 87 -3.58 19.24 15.92
N ASP A 88 -4.85 19.38 16.28
CA ASP A 88 -5.43 19.29 17.63
C ASP A 88 -6.07 17.93 17.94
N GLU A 89 -6.27 17.03 16.96
CA GLU A 89 -6.70 15.65 17.22
C GLU A 89 -5.49 14.70 17.26
N ILE A 90 -4.87 14.61 18.44
CA ILE A 90 -3.95 13.51 18.77
C ILE A 90 -4.80 12.25 18.95
N LEU A 91 -4.96 11.47 17.88
CA LEU A 91 -5.43 10.10 17.96
C LEU A 91 -4.26 9.20 18.37
N TYR A 92 -4.38 8.57 19.53
CA TYR A 92 -3.44 7.56 20.03
C TYR A 92 -3.21 6.49 18.96
N GLY A 93 -1.98 6.38 18.44
CA GLY A 93 -1.57 5.29 17.53
C GLY A 93 -0.69 5.70 16.36
N CYS A 94 -0.63 6.98 15.99
CA CYS A 94 0.23 7.45 14.90
C CYS A 94 0.98 8.72 15.35
N PRO A 95 2.33 8.72 15.39
CA PRO A 95 3.07 9.92 15.77
C PRO A 95 2.74 11.04 14.78
N SER A 96 2.21 12.13 15.32
CA SER A 96 1.89 13.35 14.56
C SER A 96 3.14 13.83 13.81
N ALA A 97 2.94 14.32 12.59
CA ALA A 97 3.95 14.84 11.66
C ALA A 97 4.66 16.12 12.17
N ARG A 98 5.17 16.10 13.40
CA ARG A 98 5.86 17.20 14.05
C ARG A 98 7.08 16.72 14.85
N GLU A 99 7.97 16.05 14.15
CA GLU A 99 9.42 16.07 14.39
C GLU A 99 10.04 16.44 13.02
N VAL A 100 10.13 17.72 12.67
CA VAL A 100 11.37 18.52 12.75
C VAL A 100 12.64 17.67 12.61
N GLU A 101 13.26 17.77 11.43
CA GLU A 101 14.61 17.35 11.03
C GLU A 101 15.20 16.07 11.66
N GLY A 102 15.23 14.99 10.86
CA GLY A 102 16.22 13.93 11.03
C GLY A 102 15.70 12.59 11.57
N ILE A 103 14.41 12.43 11.80
CA ILE A 103 13.83 11.15 12.23
C ILE A 103 12.81 10.70 11.19
N VAL A 104 13.13 9.61 10.48
CA VAL A 104 12.13 8.83 9.74
C VAL A 104 11.20 8.26 10.81
N PRO A 105 9.90 8.59 10.84
CA PRO A 105 9.01 8.07 11.86
C PRO A 105 9.06 6.54 11.82
N SER A 106 9.36 5.95 12.97
CA SER A 106 9.58 4.52 13.21
C SER A 106 8.29 3.71 13.08
N CYS A 107 7.60 3.84 11.94
CA CYS A 107 6.64 2.85 11.46
C CYS A 107 7.36 1.63 10.84
N MET A 108 8.70 1.62 10.83
CA MET A 108 9.51 0.41 10.72
C MET A 108 9.36 -0.42 12.00
N LEU A 109 8.22 -1.11 12.14
CA LEU A 109 8.18 -2.35 12.90
C LEU A 109 8.65 -3.45 11.97
N ASP A 110 9.68 -4.18 12.41
CA ASP A 110 10.28 -5.30 11.69
C ASP A 110 9.19 -6.27 11.14
N PRO A 111 9.34 -6.79 9.91
CA PRO A 111 8.43 -7.80 9.39
C PRO A 111 8.61 -9.10 10.20
N VAL A 112 7.80 -9.28 11.24
CA VAL A 112 7.61 -10.57 11.90
C VAL A 112 6.48 -11.30 11.18
N GLY A 113 6.81 -11.90 10.04
CA GLY A 113 5.87 -12.71 9.26
C GLY A 113 6.34 -12.85 7.83
N GLY A 114 6.55 -14.09 7.39
CA GLY A 114 6.78 -14.40 5.98
C GLY A 114 5.58 -13.97 5.11
N PRO A 115 5.75 -13.91 3.78
CA PRO A 115 4.72 -13.46 2.87
C PRO A 115 3.45 -14.29 3.01
N GLU A 116 2.30 -13.61 3.13
CA GLU A 116 0.98 -14.25 3.07
C GLU A 116 0.55 -14.36 1.58
N GLU A 117 0.24 -15.57 1.11
CA GLU A 117 -0.18 -15.84 -0.28
C GLU A 117 -1.71 -15.76 -0.44
N ILE A 118 -2.19 -14.97 -1.40
CA ILE A 118 -3.63 -14.69 -1.58
C ILE A 118 -4.00 -14.54 -3.06
N GLU A 119 -5.13 -15.09 -3.51
CA GLU A 119 -5.63 -14.88 -4.88
C GLU A 119 -6.55 -13.65 -4.94
N LEU A 120 -6.40 -12.84 -5.99
CA LEU A 120 -6.99 -11.50 -6.13
C LEU A 120 -7.89 -11.38 -7.37
#